data_AF-A0A6B0ZIC1-F1
#
_entry.id   AF-A0A6B0ZIC1-F1
#
_cell.length_a   1.000
_cell.length_b   1.000
_cell.length_c   1.000
_cell.angle_alpha   90.00
_cell.angle_beta   90.00
_cell.angle_gamma   90.00
#
_symmetry.space_group_name_H-M   'P 1'
#
loop_
_entity.id
_entity.type
_entity.pdbx_description
1 polymer ?
#
loop_
_entity_poly.entity_id
_entity_poly.type
_entity_poly.pdbx_seq_one_letter_code
_entity_poly.pdbx_strand_id
1 'polypeptide(L)'
;MKNPATPAGLHLWTAALALIVLVPIACSGGDTPAAPADNDPPSEVAGMASGDGGHHGHGSSVEVAEGVPVPTISIEVSEDPVEGWNLRVITTDFRIVPENVSTAHIDGEGHMHLYIDGEKVSRLYGEWHHIGPLAPGEHEVRVELSANDHSAMAVDGDIIDATTVIVAPETGDHATGHSHAEPREASEPHPSVAVELVDDPAGGWSLHAVPSNFRLAPEKASGNHVDGEGHMHLYINGQKVARIYETWYQIPPLPAGTHEMTVALQTNDHAPLTAGGSLVEMSITLEVSEDEATMPDDHEASTDDPHDHHDHDHDHGSAGEPTRYDADLADAVQTITVDVTGGAPVGGVQRVEVDLGSVVALMVTSDIAEEVHVHGYDILRAVSEGHPARFAFTAEIPGVLEVELEGSGRLLLLLEIS
;
A
#
# COMPACT_ATOMS: atom_id res chain seq x y z
N MET A 1 12.25 -53.78 -27.69
CA MET A 1 12.76 -54.42 -26.46
C MET A 1 13.91 -53.59 -25.91
N LYS A 2 13.77 -53.19 -24.64
CA LYS A 2 14.78 -52.70 -23.66
C LYS A 2 15.50 -51.36 -23.89
N ASN A 3 14.92 -50.32 -23.27
CA ASN A 3 15.57 -49.25 -22.50
C ASN A 3 16.12 -49.79 -21.14
N PRO A 4 16.75 -49.01 -20.23
CA PRO A 4 17.45 -47.70 -20.35
C PRO A 4 18.76 -47.64 -19.50
N ALA A 5 19.45 -46.49 -19.49
CA ALA A 5 20.25 -46.06 -18.33
C ALA A 5 20.36 -44.52 -18.25
N THR A 6 19.86 -43.97 -17.14
CA THR A 6 20.17 -42.64 -16.56
C THR A 6 21.10 -42.87 -15.36
N PRO A 7 21.81 -41.85 -14.86
CA PRO A 7 21.52 -41.46 -13.48
C PRO A 7 21.49 -39.94 -13.23
N ALA A 8 20.74 -39.60 -12.18
CA ALA A 8 20.52 -38.28 -11.62
C ALA A 8 21.69 -37.81 -10.74
N GLY A 9 21.96 -36.51 -10.73
CA GLY A 9 22.80 -35.83 -9.75
C GLY A 9 21.93 -35.08 -8.74
N LEU A 10 22.07 -35.42 -7.47
CA LEU A 10 21.38 -34.82 -6.33
C LEU A 10 22.40 -33.91 -5.61
N HIS A 11 22.18 -32.59 -5.58
CA HIS A 11 22.97 -31.67 -4.77
C HIS A 11 22.34 -31.52 -3.38
N LEU A 12 23.02 -32.08 -2.38
CA LEU A 12 22.74 -31.90 -0.95
C LEU A 12 23.29 -30.53 -0.50
N TRP A 13 22.43 -29.68 0.07
CA TRP A 13 22.83 -28.51 0.84
C TRP A 13 23.01 -28.89 2.30
N THR A 14 24.22 -28.72 2.81
CA THR A 14 24.59 -28.94 4.22
C THR A 14 24.19 -27.71 5.03
N ALA A 15 23.25 -27.87 5.97
CA ALA A 15 22.96 -26.86 6.99
C ALA A 15 24.09 -26.84 8.04
N ALA A 16 24.69 -25.67 8.27
CA ALA A 16 25.66 -25.45 9.34
C ALA A 16 24.91 -25.04 10.62
N LEU A 17 24.94 -25.91 11.64
CA LEU A 17 24.40 -25.66 12.97
C LEU A 17 25.48 -24.99 13.84
N ALA A 18 25.25 -23.76 14.29
CA ALA A 18 26.14 -23.08 15.24
C ALA A 18 25.88 -23.57 16.67
N LEU A 19 26.93 -24.10 17.30
CA LEU A 19 26.94 -24.62 18.67
C LEU A 19 27.30 -23.50 19.66
N ILE A 20 26.38 -23.13 20.54
CA ILE A 20 26.64 -22.22 21.66
C ILE A 20 27.19 -23.02 22.85
N VAL A 21 28.40 -22.70 23.29
CA VAL A 21 29.06 -23.28 24.47
C VAL A 21 28.83 -22.36 25.68
N LEU A 22 28.10 -22.87 26.67
CA LEU A 22 27.94 -22.24 27.99
C LEU A 22 29.03 -22.77 28.95
N VAL A 23 29.78 -21.86 29.59
CA VAL A 23 30.75 -22.20 30.64
C VAL A 23 30.15 -21.85 32.01
N PRO A 24 30.03 -22.80 32.96
CA PRO A 24 29.66 -22.48 34.33
C PRO A 24 30.91 -22.20 35.16
N ILE A 25 30.91 -21.10 35.91
CA ILE A 25 31.88 -20.86 36.99
C ILE A 25 31.15 -21.11 38.31
N ALA A 26 31.57 -22.18 39.00
CA ALA A 26 31.21 -22.48 40.37
C ALA A 26 32.49 -22.73 41.16
N CYS A 27 32.72 -21.97 42.23
CA CYS A 27 33.58 -22.36 43.36
C CYS A 27 32.99 -21.84 44.67
N SER A 28 32.69 -22.80 45.56
CA SER A 28 32.36 -22.72 47.01
C SER A 28 33.40 -21.92 47.81
N GLY A 29 33.07 -21.13 48.85
CA GLY A 29 32.64 -21.54 50.22
C GLY A 29 33.88 -21.78 51.11
N GLY A 30 34.04 -21.33 52.37
CA GLY A 30 33.32 -20.49 53.33
C GLY A 30 34.22 -20.33 54.58
N ASP A 31 33.87 -19.46 55.55
CA ASP A 31 33.87 -19.73 57.00
C ASP A 31 33.75 -18.44 57.86
N THR A 32 32.83 -18.53 58.83
CA THR A 32 32.41 -17.50 59.82
C THR A 32 33.10 -17.78 61.18
N PRO A 33 33.24 -16.81 62.10
CA PRO A 33 32.23 -16.56 63.17
C PRO A 33 32.23 -15.08 63.67
N ALA A 34 31.36 -14.49 64.51
CA ALA A 34 30.12 -14.80 65.24
C ALA A 34 29.47 -13.44 65.66
N ALA A 35 28.15 -13.39 65.81
CA ALA A 35 27.36 -12.27 66.38
C ALA A 35 27.26 -12.37 67.93
N PRO A 36 26.75 -11.35 68.67
CA PRO A 36 25.30 -11.09 68.86
C PRO A 36 24.97 -9.57 69.01
N ALA A 37 23.75 -9.03 69.14
CA ALA A 37 22.34 -9.46 69.07
C ALA A 37 21.48 -8.17 68.97
N ASP A 38 20.18 -8.41 68.70
CA ASP A 38 18.98 -7.55 68.86
C ASP A 38 18.37 -7.02 67.54
N ASN A 39 17.09 -7.17 67.19
CA ASN A 39 15.95 -8.07 67.52
C ASN A 39 14.74 -7.56 66.67
N ASP A 40 14.43 -8.22 65.55
CA ASP A 40 13.08 -8.68 65.08
C ASP A 40 11.89 -7.72 64.74
N PRO A 41 10.83 -8.14 63.97
CA PRO A 41 10.67 -7.90 62.52
C PRO A 41 9.26 -7.29 62.14
N PRO A 42 8.80 -7.23 60.86
CA PRO A 42 8.11 -8.41 60.28
C PRO A 42 8.16 -8.61 58.73
N SER A 43 7.85 -9.86 58.37
CA SER A 43 6.99 -10.35 57.26
C SER A 43 7.31 -10.08 55.78
N GLU A 44 7.75 -11.17 55.13
CA GLU A 44 7.21 -11.79 53.91
C GLU A 44 6.99 -11.00 52.60
N VAL A 45 7.74 -11.47 51.61
CA VAL A 45 7.55 -11.50 50.16
C VAL A 45 6.11 -11.42 49.60
N ALA A 46 5.90 -10.47 48.69
CA ALA A 46 5.11 -10.59 47.45
C ALA A 46 5.16 -9.28 46.66
N GLY A 47 5.15 -9.37 45.31
CA GLY A 47 4.66 -8.28 44.46
C GLY A 47 5.66 -7.65 43.52
N MET A 48 5.69 -8.16 42.29
CA MET A 48 6.07 -7.42 41.07
C MET A 48 5.16 -6.20 40.91
N ALA A 49 5.73 -5.05 40.58
CA ALA A 49 5.13 -4.01 39.74
C ALA A 49 6.16 -2.90 39.53
N SER A 50 6.75 -2.85 38.34
CA SER A 50 7.26 -1.60 37.79
C SER A 50 6.62 -1.48 36.42
N GLY A 51 5.39 -0.98 36.44
CA GLY A 51 4.77 -0.40 35.27
C GLY A 51 5.45 0.95 35.06
N ASP A 52 6.12 1.08 33.93
CA ASP A 52 6.41 2.36 33.30
C ASP A 52 5.85 2.25 31.89
N GLY A 53 4.52 2.28 31.82
CA GLY A 53 3.77 2.36 30.57
C GLY A 53 3.83 3.81 30.11
N GLY A 54 4.79 4.12 29.25
CA GLY A 54 4.81 5.37 28.50
C GLY A 54 3.58 5.40 27.60
N HIS A 55 2.52 6.08 28.03
CA HIS A 55 1.42 6.46 27.17
C HIS A 55 1.94 7.50 26.16
N HIS A 56 2.31 7.03 24.98
CA HIS A 56 2.54 7.88 23.82
C HIS A 56 1.21 8.01 23.09
N GLY A 57 0.45 9.05 23.42
CA GLY A 57 -0.83 9.32 22.78
C GLY A 57 -0.62 9.89 21.39
N HIS A 58 -1.12 9.19 20.36
CA HIS A 58 -1.25 9.70 19.00
C HIS A 58 -2.46 9.00 18.35
N GLY A 59 -3.52 9.77 18.04
CA GLY A 59 -4.74 9.28 17.39
C GLY A 59 -5.74 8.53 18.28
N SER A 60 -7.01 8.46 17.85
CA SER A 60 -7.97 7.49 18.38
C SER A 60 -7.53 6.08 18.00
N SER A 61 -7.68 5.12 18.92
CA SER A 61 -7.47 3.70 18.61
C SER A 61 -8.80 2.95 18.50
N VAL A 62 -8.77 1.84 17.78
CA VAL A 62 -9.88 0.87 17.70
C VAL A 62 -9.42 -0.49 18.20
N GLU A 63 -10.16 -1.07 19.14
CA GLU A 63 -9.89 -2.41 19.64
C GLU A 63 -10.35 -3.46 18.63
N VAL A 64 -9.52 -4.46 18.38
CA VAL A 64 -9.92 -5.64 17.61
C VAL A 64 -11.10 -6.33 18.32
N ALA A 65 -12.21 -6.49 17.60
CA ALA A 65 -13.44 -7.02 18.18
C ALA A 65 -13.27 -8.45 18.73
N GLU A 66 -13.98 -8.76 19.83
CA GLU A 66 -13.93 -10.08 20.45
C GLU A 66 -14.35 -11.17 19.46
N GLY A 67 -13.50 -12.18 19.28
CA GLY A 67 -13.76 -13.31 18.39
C GLY A 67 -13.32 -13.10 16.94
N VAL A 68 -12.79 -11.93 16.59
CA VAL A 68 -12.08 -11.68 15.33
C VAL A 68 -10.62 -12.15 15.48
N PRO A 69 -10.02 -12.83 14.47
CA PRO A 69 -8.59 -13.12 14.48
C PRO A 69 -7.77 -11.83 14.64
N VAL A 70 -6.83 -11.81 15.59
CA VAL A 70 -6.00 -10.63 15.85
C VAL A 70 -4.95 -10.48 14.75
N PRO A 71 -4.92 -9.35 14.04
CA PRO A 71 -3.87 -9.03 13.08
C PRO A 71 -2.46 -9.14 13.68
N THR A 72 -1.49 -9.57 12.88
CA THR A 72 -0.07 -9.44 13.25
C THR A 72 0.69 -8.66 12.19
N ILE A 73 1.80 -8.05 12.60
CA ILE A 73 2.71 -7.32 11.73
C ILE A 73 4.16 -7.65 12.09
N SER A 74 5.01 -7.74 11.07
CA SER A 74 6.47 -7.74 11.19
C SER A 74 7.09 -6.98 10.02
N ILE A 75 8.27 -6.40 10.23
CA ILE A 75 8.97 -5.62 9.20
C ILE A 75 10.38 -6.13 8.97
N GLU A 76 10.80 -6.10 7.71
CA GLU A 76 12.15 -6.38 7.26
C GLU A 76 12.66 -5.15 6.50
N VAL A 77 13.84 -4.64 6.86
CA VAL A 77 14.46 -3.50 6.16
C VAL A 77 15.82 -3.89 5.62
N SER A 78 16.09 -3.53 4.37
CA SER A 78 17.35 -3.81 3.69
C SER A 78 17.87 -2.57 2.96
N GLU A 79 19.18 -2.39 2.95
CA GLU A 79 19.82 -1.29 2.21
C GLU A 79 19.62 -1.51 0.70
N ASP A 80 19.22 -0.47 0.00
CA ASP A 80 19.10 -0.50 -1.45
C ASP A 80 20.48 -0.28 -2.10
N PRO A 81 20.95 -1.19 -2.98
CA PRO A 81 22.28 -1.07 -3.59
C PRO A 81 22.54 0.23 -4.38
N VAL A 82 21.49 0.93 -4.81
CA VAL A 82 21.62 2.21 -5.52
C VAL A 82 21.47 3.36 -4.53
N GLU A 83 20.33 3.44 -3.83
CA GLU A 83 20.03 4.54 -2.92
C GLU A 83 18.88 4.21 -1.95
N GLY A 84 19.08 4.49 -0.67
CA GLY A 84 18.06 4.41 0.35
C GLY A 84 17.84 3.00 0.90
N TRP A 85 16.62 2.72 1.32
CA TRP A 85 16.25 1.47 1.99
C TRP A 85 14.95 0.90 1.43
N ASN A 86 14.88 -0.42 1.34
CA ASN A 86 13.69 -1.17 0.98
C ASN A 86 13.09 -1.79 2.24
N LEU A 87 11.85 -1.39 2.54
CA LEU A 87 11.01 -1.93 3.61
C LEU A 87 10.09 -2.99 3.02
N ARG A 88 9.98 -4.12 3.72
CA ARG A 88 8.94 -5.12 3.53
C ARG A 88 8.14 -5.26 4.81
N VAL A 89 6.82 -5.17 4.70
CA VAL A 89 5.85 -5.41 5.76
C VAL A 89 5.18 -6.74 5.52
N ILE A 90 5.08 -7.56 6.56
CA ILE A 90 4.45 -8.88 6.53
C ILE A 90 3.35 -8.88 7.58
N THR A 91 2.12 -9.11 7.15
CA THR A 91 0.96 -9.17 8.04
C THR A 91 0.28 -10.54 8.00
N THR A 92 -0.43 -10.88 9.07
CA THR A 92 -1.41 -11.99 9.07
C THR A 92 -2.75 -11.48 9.57
N ASP A 93 -3.83 -12.11 9.13
CA ASP A 93 -5.20 -11.79 9.58
C ASP A 93 -5.58 -10.31 9.37
N PHE A 94 -4.92 -9.66 8.41
CA PHE A 94 -5.13 -8.27 8.03
C PHE A 94 -5.19 -8.17 6.52
N ARG A 95 -6.19 -7.46 6.00
CA ARG A 95 -6.36 -7.18 4.59
C ARG A 95 -6.09 -5.70 4.35
N ILE A 96 -5.09 -5.42 3.51
CA ILE A 96 -4.82 -4.05 3.06
C ILE A 96 -5.86 -3.72 1.99
N VAL A 97 -6.67 -2.68 2.20
CA VAL A 97 -7.78 -2.30 1.32
C VAL A 97 -7.72 -0.80 1.03
N PRO A 98 -6.84 -0.35 0.11
CA PRO A 98 -6.65 1.06 -0.21
C PRO A 98 -7.94 1.71 -0.74
N GLU A 99 -8.83 0.94 -1.36
CA GLU A 99 -10.12 1.41 -1.87
C GLU A 99 -11.08 1.88 -0.75
N ASN A 100 -10.85 1.39 0.47
CA ASN A 100 -11.64 1.70 1.66
C ASN A 100 -10.87 2.60 2.64
N VAL A 101 -9.81 3.27 2.20
CA VAL A 101 -9.15 4.28 3.05
C VAL A 101 -10.10 5.46 3.28
N SER A 102 -10.06 6.02 4.48
CA SER A 102 -10.90 7.16 4.89
C SER A 102 -12.40 6.85 4.91
N THR A 103 -12.78 5.58 5.09
CA THR A 103 -14.16 5.14 5.35
C THR A 103 -14.33 4.66 6.79
N ALA A 104 -15.55 4.28 7.19
CA ALA A 104 -15.77 3.65 8.49
C ALA A 104 -14.94 2.37 8.66
N HIS A 105 -14.51 2.09 9.90
CA HIS A 105 -13.78 0.88 10.29
C HIS A 105 -14.52 -0.41 9.90
N ILE A 106 -13.78 -1.36 9.32
CA ILE A 106 -14.19 -2.74 9.06
C ILE A 106 -13.16 -3.67 9.70
N ASP A 107 -13.63 -4.61 10.52
CA ASP A 107 -12.75 -5.55 11.23
C ASP A 107 -11.83 -6.34 10.28
N GLY A 108 -10.53 -6.28 10.55
CA GLY A 108 -9.50 -6.97 9.77
C GLY A 108 -9.14 -6.29 8.44
N GLU A 109 -9.70 -5.13 8.13
CA GLU A 109 -9.34 -4.33 6.95
C GLU A 109 -8.66 -3.01 7.33
N GLY A 110 -7.83 -2.47 6.45
CA GLY A 110 -7.25 -1.15 6.64
C GLY A 110 -6.05 -0.87 5.77
N HIS A 111 -5.13 -0.08 6.30
CA HIS A 111 -3.84 0.27 5.70
C HIS A 111 -2.78 0.40 6.80
N MET A 112 -1.59 0.91 6.49
CA MET A 112 -0.53 1.05 7.49
C MET A 112 0.07 2.44 7.46
N HIS A 113 0.55 2.92 8.60
CA HIS A 113 1.30 4.18 8.70
C HIS A 113 2.77 3.88 8.96
N LEU A 114 3.65 4.42 8.12
CA LEU A 114 5.10 4.35 8.28
C LEU A 114 5.59 5.60 9.02
N TYR A 115 6.40 5.37 10.05
CA TYR A 115 7.06 6.40 10.84
C TYR A 115 8.57 6.21 10.78
N ILE A 116 9.29 7.34 10.68
CA ILE A 116 10.75 7.42 10.81
C ILE A 116 11.06 8.39 11.95
N ASP A 117 11.79 7.95 12.97
CA ASP A 117 12.12 8.75 14.16
C ASP A 117 10.90 9.41 14.84
N GLY A 118 9.76 8.71 14.81
CA GLY A 118 8.50 9.18 15.38
C GLY A 118 7.69 10.12 14.47
N GLU A 119 8.22 10.55 13.33
CA GLU A 119 7.48 11.33 12.33
C GLU A 119 6.83 10.39 11.32
N LYS A 120 5.51 10.53 11.09
CA LYS A 120 4.85 9.77 10.01
C LYS A 120 5.36 10.26 8.66
N VAL A 121 5.78 9.35 7.79
CA VAL A 121 6.36 9.70 6.48
C VAL A 121 5.48 9.28 5.32
N SER A 122 4.66 8.25 5.49
CA SER A 122 3.79 7.72 4.42
C SER A 122 2.70 6.82 5.01
N ARG A 123 1.53 6.80 4.38
CA ARG A 123 0.61 5.66 4.40
C ARG A 123 1.14 4.60 3.45
N LEU A 124 1.01 3.33 3.81
CA LEU A 124 1.43 2.18 3.02
C LEU A 124 0.20 1.37 2.59
N TYR A 125 0.16 1.03 1.31
CA TYR A 125 -0.95 0.34 0.65
C TYR A 125 -0.56 -1.03 0.09
N GLY A 126 0.57 -1.57 0.54
CA GLY A 126 1.05 -2.90 0.15
C GLY A 126 2.23 -3.34 1.00
N GLU A 127 2.83 -4.49 0.63
CA GLU A 127 3.90 -5.10 1.41
C GLU A 127 5.22 -4.34 1.29
N TRP A 128 5.53 -3.76 0.14
CA TRP A 128 6.83 -3.13 -0.12
C TRP A 128 6.79 -1.61 -0.20
N HIS A 129 7.81 -0.97 0.36
CA HIS A 129 7.99 0.49 0.27
C HIS A 129 9.47 0.87 0.16
N HIS A 130 9.75 1.96 -0.57
CA HIS A 130 11.09 2.55 -0.64
C HIS A 130 11.14 3.79 0.27
N ILE A 131 11.96 3.74 1.33
CA ILE A 131 12.06 4.83 2.32
C ILE A 131 12.89 6.02 1.77
N GLY A 132 13.74 5.78 0.76
CA GLY A 132 14.70 6.77 0.30
C GLY A 132 15.95 6.90 1.19
N PRO A 133 16.86 7.82 0.87
CA PRO A 133 18.08 8.03 1.64
C PRO A 133 17.77 8.65 3.01
N LEU A 134 18.42 8.10 4.04
CA LEU A 134 18.38 8.64 5.41
C LEU A 134 19.67 9.41 5.70
N ALA A 135 19.59 10.38 6.60
CA ALA A 135 20.78 11.03 7.12
C ALA A 135 21.68 9.98 7.82
N PRO A 136 22.99 10.23 7.98
CA PRO A 136 23.79 9.32 8.79
C PRO A 136 23.36 9.28 10.25
N GLY A 137 23.34 8.08 10.84
CA GLY A 137 22.95 7.87 12.23
C GLY A 137 22.03 6.67 12.43
N GLU A 138 21.54 6.54 13.66
CA GLU A 138 20.48 5.58 13.99
C GLU A 138 19.13 6.21 13.66
N HIS A 139 18.29 5.44 12.97
CA HIS A 139 16.93 5.81 12.61
C HIS A 139 15.97 4.72 13.05
N GLU A 140 14.95 5.08 13.82
CA GLU A 140 13.85 4.17 14.16
C GLU A 140 12.86 4.11 13.01
N VAL A 141 12.55 2.91 12.53
CA VAL A 141 11.51 2.66 11.54
C VAL A 141 10.39 1.88 12.19
N ARG A 142 9.19 2.47 12.22
CA ARG A 142 8.00 1.89 12.83
C ARG A 142 6.87 1.84 11.82
N VAL A 143 6.18 0.71 11.73
CA VAL A 143 4.98 0.55 10.90
C VAL A 143 3.84 0.11 11.78
N GLU A 144 2.73 0.83 11.71
CA GLU A 144 1.52 0.63 12.51
C GLU A 144 0.38 0.14 11.62
N LEU A 145 -0.44 -0.80 12.10
CA LEU A 145 -1.71 -1.15 11.45
C LEU A 145 -2.77 -0.10 11.78
N SER A 146 -3.39 0.45 10.74
CA SER A 146 -4.41 1.48 10.84
C SER A 146 -5.71 0.99 10.20
N ALA A 147 -6.83 1.21 10.89
CA ALA A 147 -8.16 0.92 10.36
C ALA A 147 -8.51 1.81 9.15
N ASN A 148 -9.63 1.50 8.51
CA ASN A 148 -10.15 2.28 7.38
C ASN A 148 -10.31 3.77 7.71
N ASP A 149 -10.68 4.09 8.95
CA ASP A 149 -10.89 5.45 9.44
C ASP A 149 -9.63 6.11 10.01
N HIS A 150 -8.45 5.53 9.74
CA HIS A 150 -7.12 5.94 10.24
C HIS A 150 -6.91 5.73 11.74
N SER A 151 -7.86 5.16 12.47
CA SER A 151 -7.62 4.82 13.88
C SER A 151 -6.55 3.73 14.00
N ALA A 152 -5.68 3.85 14.99
CA ALA A 152 -4.65 2.86 15.25
C ALA A 152 -5.31 1.56 15.76
N MET A 153 -5.01 0.42 15.16
CA MET A 153 -5.54 -0.86 15.63
C MET A 153 -4.85 -1.28 16.93
N ALA A 154 -5.65 -1.71 17.91
CA ALA A 154 -5.16 -2.11 19.23
C ALA A 154 -5.73 -3.47 19.66
N VAL A 155 -4.99 -4.14 20.54
CA VAL A 155 -5.46 -5.32 21.27
C VAL A 155 -5.10 -5.16 22.74
N ASP A 156 -6.10 -5.26 23.62
CA ASP A 156 -5.93 -5.04 25.07
C ASP A 156 -5.31 -3.67 25.40
N GLY A 157 -5.55 -2.65 24.56
CA GLY A 157 -4.99 -1.31 24.67
C GLY A 157 -3.57 -1.13 24.11
N ASP A 158 -2.93 -2.20 23.62
CA ASP A 158 -1.62 -2.13 22.98
C ASP A 158 -1.78 -1.99 21.45
N ILE A 159 -1.14 -0.99 20.86
CA ILE A 159 -1.15 -0.77 19.41
C ILE A 159 -0.45 -1.92 18.68
N ILE A 160 -1.03 -2.34 17.56
CA ILE A 160 -0.47 -3.37 16.69
C ILE A 160 0.51 -2.70 15.71
N ASP A 161 1.78 -2.66 16.08
CA ASP A 161 2.86 -2.12 15.26
C ASP A 161 4.11 -3.02 15.25
N ALA A 162 5.08 -2.68 14.41
CA ALA A 162 6.39 -3.30 14.38
C ALA A 162 7.47 -2.23 14.21
N THR A 163 8.57 -2.36 14.97
CA THR A 163 9.66 -1.39 15.00
C THR A 163 11.01 -2.07 14.76
N THR A 164 11.89 -1.41 14.03
CA THR A 164 13.30 -1.79 13.85
C THR A 164 14.19 -0.55 13.77
N VAL A 165 15.49 -0.71 13.99
CA VAL A 165 16.46 0.39 13.90
C VAL A 165 17.39 0.16 12.71
N ILE A 166 17.51 1.18 11.87
CA ILE A 166 18.48 1.27 10.78
C ILE A 166 19.69 2.07 11.27
N VAL A 167 20.89 1.62 10.91
CA VAL A 167 22.11 2.42 11.10
C VAL A 167 22.58 2.89 9.73
N ALA A 168 22.23 4.12 9.37
CA ALA A 168 22.65 4.74 8.13
C ALA A 168 24.12 5.17 8.22
N PRO A 169 24.97 4.79 7.25
CA PRO A 169 26.41 5.04 7.33
C PRO A 169 26.76 6.53 7.21
N GLU A 170 27.79 6.97 7.96
CA GLU A 170 28.37 8.34 7.98
C GLU A 170 28.66 8.95 6.60
N THR A 171 28.89 8.10 5.61
CA THR A 171 28.79 8.33 4.15
C THR A 171 29.45 7.12 3.50
N GLY A 172 28.72 6.36 2.70
CA GLY A 172 29.31 5.76 1.52
C GLY A 172 29.23 6.79 0.40
N ASP A 173 30.25 6.89 -0.46
CA ASP A 173 30.13 7.54 -1.77
C ASP A 173 29.01 6.83 -2.57
N HIS A 174 27.74 7.09 -2.27
CA HIS A 174 26.69 6.93 -3.26
C HIS A 174 26.94 8.08 -4.21
N ALA A 175 27.71 7.78 -5.26
CA ALA A 175 28.01 8.73 -6.31
C ALA A 175 26.70 9.43 -6.68
N THR A 176 26.64 10.73 -6.42
CA THR A 176 25.61 11.67 -6.85
C THR A 176 25.65 11.77 -8.37
N GLY A 177 25.24 10.69 -9.01
CA GLY A 177 25.21 10.49 -10.43
C GLY A 177 24.04 9.58 -10.68
N HIS A 178 22.85 10.18 -10.83
CA HIS A 178 21.81 9.58 -11.63
C HIS A 178 22.34 9.49 -13.07
N SER A 179 23.22 8.53 -13.33
CA SER A 179 23.40 8.00 -14.65
C SER A 179 22.08 7.33 -14.95
N HIS A 180 21.17 8.05 -15.62
CA HIS A 180 20.01 7.41 -16.22
C HIS A 180 20.57 6.27 -17.06
N ALA A 181 20.33 5.03 -16.63
CA ALA A 181 20.68 3.89 -17.44
C ALA A 181 20.00 4.09 -18.80
N GLU A 182 20.75 3.81 -19.87
CA GLU A 182 20.21 3.97 -21.22
C GLU A 182 18.87 3.22 -21.32
N PRO A 183 17.83 3.83 -21.91
CA PRO A 183 16.53 3.18 -22.01
C PRO A 183 16.63 1.79 -22.63
N ARG A 184 15.86 0.84 -22.10
CA ARG A 184 15.85 -0.55 -22.56
C ARG A 184 14.52 -0.89 -23.23
N GLU A 185 14.61 -1.39 -24.44
CA GLU A 185 13.43 -1.87 -25.18
C GLU A 185 12.87 -3.14 -24.54
N ALA A 186 11.57 -3.11 -24.24
CA ALA A 186 10.83 -4.22 -23.67
C ALA A 186 10.61 -5.34 -24.69
N SER A 187 10.57 -6.57 -24.19
CA SER A 187 10.14 -7.72 -24.97
C SER A 187 8.62 -7.73 -25.17
N GLU A 188 8.14 -8.40 -26.22
CA GLU A 188 6.71 -8.67 -26.39
C GLU A 188 6.22 -9.78 -25.43
N PRO A 189 4.94 -9.73 -24.96
CA PRO A 189 3.98 -8.64 -25.18
C PRO A 189 4.42 -7.36 -24.45
N HIS A 190 4.31 -6.21 -25.14
CA HIS A 190 4.82 -4.96 -24.58
C HIS A 190 4.09 -4.60 -23.28
N PRO A 191 4.83 -4.09 -22.29
CA PRO A 191 4.24 -3.64 -21.06
C PRO A 191 3.58 -2.28 -21.22
N SER A 192 2.60 -2.02 -20.36
CA SER A 192 1.89 -0.75 -20.22
C SER A 192 1.66 -0.48 -18.74
N VAL A 193 1.25 0.74 -18.41
CA VAL A 193 0.80 1.12 -17.07
C VAL A 193 -0.43 2.01 -17.19
N ALA A 194 -1.49 1.67 -16.47
CA ALA A 194 -2.67 2.52 -16.30
C ALA A 194 -2.56 3.28 -14.98
N VAL A 195 -3.07 4.50 -14.90
CA VAL A 195 -2.90 5.35 -13.71
C VAL A 195 -4.19 6.10 -13.40
N GLU A 196 -4.74 5.87 -12.22
CA GLU A 196 -5.88 6.60 -11.68
C GLU A 196 -5.48 7.38 -10.42
N LEU A 197 -6.08 8.55 -10.20
CA LEU A 197 -6.02 9.26 -8.93
C LEU A 197 -7.40 9.24 -8.28
N VAL A 198 -7.40 8.89 -7.00
CA VAL A 198 -8.57 8.92 -6.13
C VAL A 198 -8.32 10.00 -5.07
N ASP A 199 -9.24 10.96 -4.96
CA ASP A 199 -9.22 11.93 -3.87
C ASP A 199 -9.31 11.21 -2.51
N ASP A 200 -8.44 11.59 -1.58
CA ASP A 200 -8.46 11.05 -0.23
C ASP A 200 -9.08 12.07 0.74
N PRO A 201 -10.26 11.79 1.32
CA PRO A 201 -10.93 12.68 2.28
C PRO A 201 -10.08 13.02 3.51
N ALA A 202 -9.09 12.19 3.86
CA ALA A 202 -8.14 12.45 4.94
C ALA A 202 -6.92 13.29 4.48
N GLY A 203 -6.99 13.88 3.29
CA GLY A 203 -5.96 14.72 2.69
C GLY A 203 -5.10 13.97 1.67
N GLY A 204 -4.81 14.67 0.57
CA GLY A 204 -3.99 14.17 -0.52
C GLY A 204 -4.77 13.31 -1.51
N TRP A 205 -4.08 12.41 -2.19
CA TRP A 205 -4.64 11.50 -3.19
C TRP A 205 -4.06 10.10 -3.06
N SER A 206 -4.85 9.09 -3.38
CA SER A 206 -4.39 7.73 -3.60
C SER A 206 -4.19 7.50 -5.10
N LEU A 207 -2.94 7.29 -5.49
CA LEU A 207 -2.54 6.91 -6.84
C LEU A 207 -2.68 5.41 -7.01
N HIS A 208 -3.46 4.97 -8.00
CA HIS A 208 -3.57 3.58 -8.41
C HIS A 208 -2.89 3.38 -9.77
N ALA A 209 -1.67 2.86 -9.75
CA ALA A 209 -0.86 2.57 -10.92
C ALA A 209 -0.78 1.06 -11.18
N VAL A 210 -1.34 0.62 -12.30
CA VAL A 210 -1.53 -0.80 -12.59
C VAL A 210 -0.74 -1.20 -13.84
N PRO A 211 0.39 -1.91 -13.69
CA PRO A 211 1.16 -2.38 -14.83
C PRO A 211 0.49 -3.57 -15.53
N SER A 212 0.80 -3.75 -16.82
CA SER A 212 0.51 -4.98 -17.57
C SER A 212 1.71 -5.52 -18.31
N ASN A 213 1.69 -6.83 -18.54
CA ASN A 213 2.82 -7.60 -19.08
C ASN A 213 4.14 -7.29 -18.33
N PHE A 214 4.01 -6.93 -17.05
CA PHE A 214 5.10 -6.46 -16.23
C PHE A 214 4.81 -6.78 -14.76
N ARG A 215 5.77 -7.44 -14.11
CA ARG A 215 5.70 -7.81 -12.70
C ARG A 215 6.50 -6.82 -11.87
N LEU A 216 5.84 -6.20 -10.89
CA LEU A 216 6.55 -5.48 -9.83
C LEU A 216 7.37 -6.50 -9.03
N ALA A 217 8.68 -6.29 -8.97
CA ALA A 217 9.67 -7.21 -8.39
C ALA A 217 10.58 -6.46 -7.40
N PRO A 218 10.02 -5.91 -6.30
CA PRO A 218 10.78 -5.15 -5.32
C PRO A 218 11.93 -5.94 -4.70
N GLU A 219 11.80 -7.26 -4.58
CA GLU A 219 12.83 -8.15 -4.07
C GLU A 219 14.08 -8.23 -4.97
N LYS A 220 13.99 -7.67 -6.18
CA LYS A 220 15.07 -7.58 -7.18
C LYS A 220 15.37 -6.14 -7.59
N ALA A 221 14.76 -5.14 -6.95
CA ALA A 221 15.05 -3.74 -7.24
C ALA A 221 16.54 -3.46 -7.02
N SER A 222 17.14 -2.63 -7.87
CA SER A 222 18.58 -2.37 -7.90
C SER A 222 19.45 -3.60 -8.18
N GLY A 223 18.86 -4.68 -8.71
CA GLY A 223 19.53 -5.90 -9.14
C GLY A 223 19.78 -5.97 -10.65
N ASN A 224 20.16 -7.15 -11.15
CA ASN A 224 20.29 -7.38 -12.59
C ASN A 224 18.91 -7.39 -13.26
N HIS A 225 18.84 -6.83 -14.46
CA HIS A 225 17.66 -6.87 -15.32
C HIS A 225 17.11 -8.27 -15.57
N VAL A 226 15.79 -8.37 -15.48
CA VAL A 226 14.97 -9.50 -15.91
C VAL A 226 13.84 -8.97 -16.79
N ASP A 227 13.67 -9.54 -17.99
CA ASP A 227 12.60 -9.13 -18.91
C ASP A 227 11.23 -9.29 -18.27
N GLY A 228 10.37 -8.27 -18.41
CA GLY A 228 9.02 -8.26 -17.87
C GLY A 228 8.96 -8.04 -16.35
N GLU A 229 10.05 -7.64 -15.70
CA GLU A 229 10.08 -7.33 -14.27
C GLU A 229 10.76 -5.99 -13.96
N GLY A 230 10.41 -5.42 -12.81
CA GLY A 230 11.08 -4.23 -12.27
C GLY A 230 10.19 -3.46 -11.30
N HIS A 231 10.15 -2.14 -11.40
CA HIS A 231 9.38 -1.26 -10.50
C HIS A 231 8.91 0.00 -11.24
N MET A 232 8.19 0.87 -10.54
CA MET A 232 7.69 2.12 -11.10
C MET A 232 8.41 3.32 -10.49
N HIS A 233 8.56 4.40 -11.25
CA HIS A 233 8.92 5.71 -10.73
C HIS A 233 7.75 6.67 -10.93
N LEU A 234 7.40 7.41 -9.87
CA LEU A 234 6.47 8.52 -9.94
C LEU A 234 7.23 9.83 -10.05
N TYR A 235 6.81 10.65 -11.00
CA TYR A 235 7.27 12.01 -11.19
C TYR A 235 6.10 12.96 -11.01
N ILE A 236 6.35 14.09 -10.35
CA ILE A 236 5.42 15.22 -10.26
C ILE A 236 6.11 16.42 -10.90
N ASN A 237 5.51 17.01 -11.92
CA ASN A 237 6.07 18.12 -12.69
C ASN A 237 7.49 17.84 -13.21
N GLY A 238 7.72 16.59 -13.66
CA GLY A 238 9.01 16.11 -14.16
C GLY A 238 10.08 15.82 -13.10
N GLN A 239 9.79 16.05 -11.81
CA GLN A 239 10.68 15.67 -10.71
C GLN A 239 10.30 14.30 -10.16
N LYS A 240 11.26 13.38 -10.06
CA LYS A 240 11.04 12.08 -9.42
C LYS A 240 10.73 12.30 -7.93
N VAL A 241 9.58 11.84 -7.47
CA VAL A 241 9.16 11.93 -6.07
C VAL A 241 9.22 10.58 -5.36
N ALA A 242 8.97 9.49 -6.08
CA ALA A 242 8.88 8.17 -5.46
C ALA A 242 9.37 7.06 -6.37
N ARG A 243 9.81 5.99 -5.72
CA ARG A 243 9.95 4.66 -6.30
C ARG A 243 8.80 3.82 -5.75
N ILE A 244 7.97 3.28 -6.64
CA ILE A 244 6.74 2.57 -6.29
C ILE A 244 6.95 1.08 -6.57
N TYR A 245 6.60 0.25 -5.58
CA TYR A 245 6.75 -1.20 -5.60
C TYR A 245 5.44 -1.97 -5.61
N GLU A 246 4.32 -1.26 -5.49
CA GLU A 246 2.96 -1.80 -5.40
C GLU A 246 2.06 -1.04 -6.37
N THR A 247 0.78 -1.42 -6.47
CA THR A 247 -0.15 -0.73 -7.37
C THR A 247 -0.74 0.53 -6.77
N TRP A 248 -0.71 0.69 -5.45
CA TRP A 248 -1.25 1.87 -4.76
C TRP A 248 -0.13 2.68 -4.10
N TYR A 249 -0.23 4.00 -4.16
CA TYR A 249 0.72 4.92 -3.54
C TYR A 249 0.02 6.18 -3.02
N GLN A 250 0.37 6.63 -1.82
CA GLN A 250 -0.15 7.89 -1.28
C GLN A 250 0.60 9.08 -1.88
N ILE A 251 -0.14 10.04 -2.41
CA ILE A 251 0.35 11.37 -2.73
C ILE A 251 -0.09 12.32 -1.60
N PRO A 252 0.84 12.92 -0.86
CA PRO A 252 0.49 13.88 0.18
C PRO A 252 -0.18 15.13 -0.42
N PRO A 253 -0.83 15.98 0.40
CA PRO A 253 -1.40 17.24 -0.07
C PRO A 253 -0.41 18.07 -0.91
N LEU A 254 -0.91 18.60 -2.01
CA LEU A 254 -0.13 19.37 -2.98
C LEU A 254 -0.53 20.84 -2.93
N PRO A 255 0.38 21.76 -3.27
CA PRO A 255 0.02 23.16 -3.43
C PRO A 255 -1.09 23.36 -4.47
N ALA A 256 -1.84 24.46 -4.38
CA ALA A 256 -2.83 24.78 -5.38
C ALA A 256 -2.18 25.01 -6.76
N GLY A 257 -2.84 24.53 -7.81
CA GLY A 257 -2.40 24.67 -9.20
C GLY A 257 -2.42 23.35 -9.99
N THR A 258 -1.84 23.41 -11.19
CA THR A 258 -1.74 22.27 -12.10
C THR A 258 -0.50 21.43 -11.80
N HIS A 259 -0.69 20.13 -11.64
CA HIS A 259 0.37 19.15 -11.44
C HIS A 259 0.28 18.06 -12.51
N GLU A 260 1.39 17.82 -13.22
CA GLU A 260 1.53 16.66 -14.09
C GLU A 260 2.11 15.49 -13.27
N MET A 261 1.37 14.39 -13.19
CA MET A 261 1.82 13.14 -12.57
C MET A 261 2.20 12.17 -13.67
N THR A 262 3.43 11.64 -13.63
CA THR A 262 3.89 10.62 -14.58
C THR A 262 4.34 9.38 -13.83
N VAL A 263 3.77 8.23 -14.16
CA VAL A 263 4.25 6.92 -13.67
C VAL A 263 4.96 6.22 -14.82
N ALA A 264 6.25 5.93 -14.64
CA ALA A 264 7.07 5.25 -15.65
C ALA A 264 7.56 3.89 -15.15
N LEU A 265 7.48 2.87 -16.01
CA LEU A 265 8.06 1.55 -15.73
C LEU A 265 9.57 1.58 -15.84
N GLN A 266 10.23 0.91 -14.91
CA GLN A 266 11.68 0.83 -14.78
C GLN A 266 12.10 -0.61 -14.65
N THR A 267 13.18 -0.99 -15.30
CA THR A 267 13.78 -2.31 -15.12
C THR A 267 14.36 -2.48 -13.71
N ASN A 268 14.69 -3.72 -13.32
CA ASN A 268 15.34 -4.00 -12.04
C ASN A 268 16.62 -3.16 -11.80
N ASP A 269 17.35 -2.85 -12.87
CA ASP A 269 18.59 -2.05 -12.86
C ASP A 269 18.34 -0.53 -13.08
N HIS A 270 17.10 -0.05 -12.91
CA HIS A 270 16.70 1.37 -13.03
C HIS A 270 16.81 1.99 -14.43
N ALA A 271 16.82 1.17 -15.49
CA ALA A 271 16.71 1.67 -16.84
C ALA A 271 15.25 1.99 -17.19
N PRO A 272 14.97 3.17 -17.78
CA PRO A 272 13.65 3.45 -18.32
C PRO A 272 13.27 2.42 -19.36
N LEU A 273 12.09 1.84 -19.22
CA LEU A 273 11.59 0.85 -20.15
C LEU A 273 10.97 1.53 -21.37
N THR A 274 11.24 1.03 -22.58
CA THR A 274 10.65 1.53 -23.83
C THR A 274 9.88 0.47 -24.59
N ALA A 275 8.86 0.86 -25.34
CA ALA A 275 8.13 0.02 -26.29
C ALA A 275 7.92 0.79 -27.60
N GLY A 276 8.38 0.25 -28.72
CA GLY A 276 8.42 0.96 -30.00
C GLY A 276 9.31 2.20 -29.98
N GLY A 277 10.30 2.26 -29.07
CA GLY A 277 11.17 3.43 -28.86
C GLY A 277 10.55 4.58 -28.05
N SER A 278 9.32 4.45 -27.57
CA SER A 278 8.69 5.38 -26.62
C SER A 278 8.81 4.86 -25.20
N LEU A 279 8.92 5.74 -24.20
CA LEU A 279 8.89 5.34 -22.79
C LEU A 279 7.57 4.64 -22.45
N VAL A 280 7.64 3.60 -21.62
CA VAL A 280 6.46 2.96 -21.05
C VAL A 280 6.09 3.71 -19.79
N GLU A 281 5.32 4.77 -19.97
CA GLU A 281 4.85 5.66 -18.91
C GLU A 281 3.43 6.12 -19.19
N MET A 282 2.77 6.62 -18.15
CA MET A 282 1.45 7.24 -18.24
C MET A 282 1.46 8.55 -17.47
N SER A 283 0.93 9.60 -18.09
CA SER A 283 0.83 10.93 -17.50
C SER A 283 -0.63 11.36 -17.36
N ILE A 284 -0.96 11.94 -16.20
CA ILE A 284 -2.25 12.56 -15.93
C ILE A 284 -2.04 13.96 -15.35
N THR A 285 -3.00 14.85 -15.57
CA THR A 285 -2.96 16.21 -15.01
C THR A 285 -3.96 16.32 -13.87
N LEU A 286 -3.48 16.77 -12.72
CA LEU A 286 -4.28 17.07 -11.53
C LEU A 286 -4.36 18.59 -11.36
N GLU A 287 -5.57 19.12 -11.26
CA GLU A 287 -5.83 20.51 -10.86
C GLU A 287 -6.19 20.52 -9.38
N VAL A 288 -5.39 21.18 -8.56
CA VAL A 288 -5.60 21.31 -7.12
C VAL A 288 -6.14 22.70 -6.80
N SER A 289 -7.30 22.78 -6.17
CA SER A 289 -7.88 24.02 -5.69
C SER A 289 -7.18 24.55 -4.42
N GLU A 290 -7.40 25.83 -4.09
CA GLU A 290 -6.92 26.42 -2.83
C GLU A 290 -7.52 25.71 -1.59
N ASP A 291 -8.76 25.21 -1.70
CA ASP A 291 -9.42 24.50 -0.61
C ASP A 291 -8.77 23.12 -0.40
N GLU A 292 -8.51 22.36 -1.47
CA GLU A 292 -7.82 21.07 -1.40
C GLU A 292 -6.36 21.21 -0.92
N ALA A 293 -5.66 22.26 -1.34
CA ALA A 293 -4.28 22.52 -0.94
C ALA A 293 -4.10 22.86 0.55
N THR A 294 -5.19 23.22 1.24
CA THR A 294 -5.19 23.58 2.66
C THR A 294 -5.84 22.53 3.56
N MET A 295 -6.29 21.41 2.99
CA MET A 295 -6.76 20.26 3.76
C MET A 295 -5.62 19.79 4.67
N PRO A 296 -5.84 19.73 5.99
CA PRO A 296 -4.85 19.19 6.90
C PRO A 296 -4.65 17.72 6.56
N ASP A 297 -3.38 17.32 6.44
CA ASP A 297 -3.03 15.91 6.47
C ASP A 297 -3.50 15.36 7.82
N ASP A 298 -4.06 14.14 7.84
CA ASP A 298 -4.48 13.37 9.02
C ASP A 298 -3.44 13.31 10.17
N HIS A 299 -2.23 13.78 9.93
CA HIS A 299 -1.20 14.12 10.92
C HIS A 299 -1.71 14.90 12.16
N GLU A 300 -2.79 15.67 12.08
CA GLU A 300 -3.18 16.60 13.14
C GLU A 300 -4.68 16.58 13.48
N ALA A 301 -5.39 15.47 13.25
CA ALA A 301 -6.73 15.29 13.84
C ALA A 301 -6.63 15.01 15.36
N SER A 302 -6.00 15.92 16.11
CA SER A 302 -6.27 16.08 17.53
C SER A 302 -7.69 16.62 17.64
N THR A 303 -8.63 15.76 18.00
CA THR A 303 -9.97 16.19 18.38
C THR A 303 -9.86 16.89 19.74
N ASP A 304 -9.52 18.17 19.72
CA ASP A 304 -9.75 19.05 20.86
C ASP A 304 -11.27 19.06 21.13
N ASP A 305 -11.63 18.32 22.17
CA ASP A 305 -12.94 18.24 22.80
C ASP A 305 -13.45 19.62 23.25
N PRO A 306 -14.73 19.93 23.01
CA PRO A 306 -15.48 20.74 23.93
C PRO A 306 -16.75 20.02 24.39
N HIS A 307 -16.60 19.26 25.48
CA HIS A 307 -17.54 19.05 26.56
C HIS A 307 -18.96 18.52 26.24
N ASP A 308 -19.17 17.29 26.70
CA ASP A 308 -20.16 16.89 27.71
C ASP A 308 -21.59 16.49 27.28
N HIS A 309 -22.02 15.38 27.90
CA HIS A 309 -23.36 14.80 28.06
C HIS A 309 -24.00 14.08 26.85
N HIS A 310 -24.00 12.73 26.85
CA HIS A 310 -24.96 11.90 27.59
C HIS A 310 -24.87 10.42 27.19
N ASP A 311 -25.18 9.55 28.16
CA ASP A 311 -25.38 8.11 28.01
C ASP A 311 -26.30 7.76 26.83
N HIS A 312 -25.93 6.75 26.04
CA HIS A 312 -26.90 5.75 25.56
C HIS A 312 -26.21 4.43 25.16
N ASP A 313 -26.95 3.35 25.46
CA ASP A 313 -26.61 1.94 25.36
C ASP A 313 -25.99 1.49 24.04
N HIS A 314 -25.15 0.47 24.17
CA HIS A 314 -24.71 -0.43 23.11
C HIS A 314 -25.87 -0.94 22.26
N ASP A 315 -25.77 -0.74 20.96
CA ASP A 315 -26.40 -1.59 19.95
C ASP A 315 -25.30 -2.12 19.03
N HIS A 316 -24.98 -3.41 19.18
CA HIS A 316 -24.12 -4.15 18.28
C HIS A 316 -24.97 -4.67 17.12
N GLY A 317 -24.60 -4.26 15.91
CA GLY A 317 -25.05 -4.91 14.68
C GLY A 317 -25.71 -3.98 13.68
N SER A 318 -25.00 -2.97 13.21
CA SER A 318 -25.24 -2.50 11.85
C SER A 318 -24.31 -3.27 10.92
N ALA A 319 -24.88 -3.92 9.90
CA ALA A 319 -24.12 -4.22 8.70
C ALA A 319 -23.42 -2.91 8.29
N GLY A 320 -22.10 -2.97 8.07
CA GLY A 320 -21.30 -1.80 7.71
C GLY A 320 -22.01 -1.03 6.61
N GLU A 321 -22.15 0.29 6.79
CA GLU A 321 -22.64 1.12 5.70
C GLU A 321 -21.75 0.88 4.47
N PRO A 322 -22.33 0.72 3.27
CA PRO A 322 -21.53 0.47 2.08
C PRO A 322 -20.50 1.60 1.91
N THR A 323 -19.28 1.22 1.54
CA THR A 323 -18.16 2.14 1.24
C THR A 323 -18.61 3.14 0.16
N ARG A 324 -17.94 4.29 -0.04
CA ARG A 324 -18.37 5.24 -1.09
C ARG A 324 -18.46 4.58 -2.48
N TYR A 325 -17.50 3.68 -2.78
CA TYR A 325 -17.52 2.84 -3.98
C TYR A 325 -18.68 1.84 -3.98
N ASP A 326 -18.94 1.14 -2.86
CA ASP A 326 -20.03 0.16 -2.75
C ASP A 326 -21.42 0.82 -2.65
N ALA A 327 -21.53 2.04 -2.15
CA ALA A 327 -22.77 2.78 -1.96
C ALA A 327 -23.29 3.25 -3.32
N ASP A 328 -22.42 3.87 -4.12
CA ASP A 328 -22.77 4.25 -5.50
C ASP A 328 -23.07 3.00 -6.35
N LEU A 329 -22.34 1.90 -6.14
CA LEU A 329 -22.64 0.61 -6.79
C LEU A 329 -23.93 -0.03 -6.28
N ALA A 330 -24.29 0.12 -5.01
CA ALA A 330 -25.51 -0.42 -4.41
C ALA A 330 -26.77 0.34 -4.86
N ASP A 331 -26.63 1.64 -5.12
CA ASP A 331 -27.70 2.49 -5.66
C ASP A 331 -27.90 2.31 -7.17
N ALA A 332 -26.98 1.60 -7.84
CA ALA A 332 -27.09 1.33 -9.27
C ALA A 332 -28.32 0.48 -9.58
N VAL A 333 -29.24 1.05 -10.37
CA VAL A 333 -30.45 0.35 -10.83
C VAL A 333 -30.17 -0.55 -12.04
N GLN A 334 -29.00 -0.38 -12.67
CA GLN A 334 -28.51 -1.18 -13.79
C GLN A 334 -27.02 -1.44 -13.63
N THR A 335 -26.61 -2.71 -13.77
CA THR A 335 -25.21 -3.12 -13.84
C THR A 335 -24.87 -3.58 -15.25
N ILE A 336 -23.84 -2.98 -15.82
CA ILE A 336 -23.30 -3.31 -17.13
C ILE A 336 -21.95 -4.00 -16.91
N THR A 337 -21.83 -5.22 -17.40
CA THR A 337 -20.58 -5.99 -17.31
C THR A 337 -19.94 -6.11 -18.69
N VAL A 338 -18.64 -5.84 -18.77
CA VAL A 338 -17.83 -6.04 -19.96
C VAL A 338 -16.63 -6.90 -19.60
N ASP A 339 -16.47 -8.03 -20.26
CA ASP A 339 -15.24 -8.80 -20.20
C ASP A 339 -14.38 -8.45 -21.42
N VAL A 340 -13.10 -8.15 -21.23
CA VAL A 340 -12.14 -7.79 -22.28
C VAL A 340 -11.08 -8.88 -22.39
N THR A 341 -10.77 -9.29 -23.61
CA THR A 341 -9.67 -10.23 -23.90
C THR A 341 -8.87 -9.75 -25.10
N GLY A 342 -7.55 -9.61 -24.94
CA GLY A 342 -6.65 -9.07 -25.95
C GLY A 342 -7.02 -7.67 -26.41
N GLY A 343 -7.59 -6.86 -25.52
CA GLY A 343 -8.04 -5.49 -25.80
C GLY A 343 -9.32 -5.39 -26.64
N ALA A 344 -10.14 -6.44 -26.68
CA ALA A 344 -11.47 -6.41 -27.32
C ALA A 344 -12.56 -6.97 -26.39
N PRO A 345 -13.79 -6.40 -26.41
CA PRO A 345 -14.89 -6.90 -25.60
C PRO A 345 -15.31 -8.30 -26.06
N VAL A 346 -15.42 -9.23 -25.13
CA VAL A 346 -15.96 -10.57 -25.33
C VAL A 346 -17.42 -10.46 -25.74
N GLY A 347 -17.77 -11.00 -26.91
CA GLY A 347 -19.10 -10.84 -27.50
C GLY A 347 -19.25 -9.60 -28.41
N GLY A 348 -18.17 -8.83 -28.59
CA GLY A 348 -18.14 -7.64 -29.45
C GLY A 348 -18.82 -6.42 -28.81
N VAL A 349 -18.68 -5.28 -29.48
CA VAL A 349 -19.25 -4.01 -29.02
C VAL A 349 -20.78 -4.10 -28.98
N GLN A 350 -21.36 -3.86 -27.81
CA GLN A 350 -22.80 -3.82 -27.59
C GLN A 350 -23.29 -2.38 -27.46
N ARG A 351 -24.58 -2.17 -27.76
CA ARG A 351 -25.28 -0.93 -27.43
C ARG A 351 -26.22 -1.21 -26.28
N VAL A 352 -26.07 -0.47 -25.19
CA VAL A 352 -26.78 -0.68 -23.93
C VAL A 352 -27.67 0.53 -23.66
N GLU A 353 -28.97 0.30 -23.56
CA GLU A 353 -29.94 1.32 -23.19
C GLU A 353 -29.88 1.58 -21.67
N VAL A 354 -29.91 2.86 -21.30
CA VAL A 354 -29.83 3.36 -19.93
C VAL A 354 -30.88 4.49 -19.78
N ASP A 355 -31.64 4.46 -18.69
CA ASP A 355 -32.61 5.51 -18.42
C ASP A 355 -31.90 6.80 -17.96
N LEU A 356 -32.26 7.95 -18.55
CA LEU A 356 -31.74 9.25 -18.14
C LEU A 356 -31.99 9.52 -16.64
N GLY A 357 -30.93 9.87 -15.92
CA GLY A 357 -30.91 10.15 -14.48
C GLY A 357 -30.80 8.91 -13.59
N SER A 358 -30.63 7.72 -14.16
CA SER A 358 -30.38 6.51 -13.39
C SER A 358 -28.92 6.39 -12.95
N VAL A 359 -28.68 5.78 -11.78
CA VAL A 359 -27.33 5.37 -11.37
C VAL A 359 -27.01 4.04 -12.07
N VAL A 360 -25.88 4.00 -12.79
CA VAL A 360 -25.41 2.84 -13.54
C VAL A 360 -24.08 2.38 -12.97
N ALA A 361 -23.97 1.09 -12.67
CA ALA A 361 -22.71 0.43 -12.34
C ALA A 361 -22.08 -0.12 -13.61
N LEU A 362 -20.82 0.24 -13.87
CA LEU A 362 -20.00 -0.36 -14.91
C LEU A 362 -18.92 -1.24 -14.26
N MET A 363 -18.90 -2.51 -14.66
CA MET A 363 -17.90 -3.48 -14.23
C MET A 363 -17.16 -3.99 -15.46
N VAL A 364 -15.89 -3.62 -15.59
CA VAL A 364 -15.03 -4.07 -16.69
C VAL A 364 -13.95 -4.99 -16.13
N THR A 365 -13.87 -6.20 -16.69
CA THR A 365 -12.72 -7.09 -16.47
C THR A 365 -11.85 -7.06 -17.72
N SER A 366 -10.53 -7.13 -17.56
CA SER A 366 -9.59 -7.10 -18.67
C SER A 366 -8.39 -8.00 -18.40
N ASP A 367 -7.82 -8.57 -19.46
CA ASP A 367 -6.52 -9.26 -19.44
C ASP A 367 -5.35 -8.32 -19.80
N ILE A 368 -5.63 -7.04 -20.05
CA ILE A 368 -4.64 -5.99 -20.32
C ILE A 368 -4.87 -4.78 -19.42
N ALA A 369 -3.80 -4.11 -19.01
CA ALA A 369 -3.85 -2.90 -18.20
C ALA A 369 -4.03 -1.68 -19.09
N GLU A 370 -5.11 -0.97 -18.82
CA GLU A 370 -5.51 0.24 -19.52
C GLU A 370 -6.47 1.04 -18.65
N GLU A 371 -7.00 2.13 -19.18
CA GLU A 371 -8.05 2.90 -18.52
C GLU A 371 -9.35 2.75 -19.29
N VAL A 372 -10.42 2.39 -18.57
CA VAL A 372 -11.80 2.49 -19.06
C VAL A 372 -12.20 3.96 -19.07
N HIS A 373 -12.49 4.50 -20.24
CA HIS A 373 -12.97 5.87 -20.42
C HIS A 373 -14.45 5.86 -20.77
N VAL A 374 -15.27 6.57 -19.98
CA VAL A 374 -16.66 6.88 -20.33
C VAL A 374 -16.75 8.30 -20.87
N HIS A 375 -16.90 8.42 -22.20
CA HIS A 375 -17.00 9.71 -22.87
C HIS A 375 -18.18 10.52 -22.35
N GLY A 376 -17.96 11.83 -22.20
CA GLY A 376 -18.97 12.79 -21.72
C GLY A 376 -19.02 12.95 -20.21
N TYR A 377 -18.58 11.94 -19.44
CA TYR A 377 -18.46 12.06 -17.98
C TYR A 377 -17.03 12.32 -17.51
N ASP A 378 -16.06 12.31 -18.43
CA ASP A 378 -14.62 12.41 -18.13
C ASP A 378 -14.18 11.40 -17.05
N ILE A 379 -14.80 10.22 -17.04
CA ILE A 379 -14.48 9.14 -16.10
C ILE A 379 -13.42 8.25 -16.73
N LEU A 380 -12.25 8.19 -16.09
CA LEU A 380 -11.14 7.28 -16.39
C LEU A 380 -10.96 6.33 -15.20
N ARG A 381 -10.94 5.02 -15.46
CA ARG A 381 -10.79 3.99 -14.41
C ARG A 381 -9.79 2.94 -14.81
N ALA A 382 -8.77 2.71 -14.00
CA ALA A 382 -7.78 1.69 -14.27
C ALA A 382 -8.41 0.29 -14.27
N VAL A 383 -8.08 -0.53 -15.26
CA VAL A 383 -8.49 -1.94 -15.34
C VAL A 383 -7.28 -2.79 -15.71
N SER A 384 -7.13 -4.00 -15.14
CA SER A 384 -6.12 -4.97 -15.54
C SER A 384 -6.49 -6.41 -15.15
N GLU A 385 -5.60 -7.37 -15.46
CA GLU A 385 -5.75 -8.75 -15.01
C GLU A 385 -5.80 -8.81 -13.47
N GLY A 386 -6.89 -9.39 -12.95
CA GLY A 386 -7.15 -9.50 -11.51
C GLY A 386 -7.65 -8.22 -10.83
N HIS A 387 -7.60 -7.06 -11.51
CA HIS A 387 -8.03 -5.76 -10.97
C HIS A 387 -9.10 -5.15 -11.89
N PRO A 388 -10.37 -5.57 -11.74
CA PRO A 388 -11.46 -5.05 -12.56
C PRO A 388 -11.77 -3.59 -12.22
N ALA A 389 -12.06 -2.77 -13.23
CA ALA A 389 -12.64 -1.45 -13.02
C ALA A 389 -14.09 -1.63 -12.55
N ARG A 390 -14.41 -1.09 -11.38
CA ARG A 390 -15.75 -1.15 -10.78
C ARG A 390 -16.11 0.23 -10.29
N PHE A 391 -17.13 0.82 -10.91
CA PHE A 391 -17.57 2.16 -10.55
C PHE A 391 -19.02 2.37 -10.94
N ALA A 392 -19.67 3.35 -10.32
CA ALA A 392 -20.98 3.79 -10.71
C ALA A 392 -20.98 5.29 -11.05
N PHE A 393 -21.93 5.70 -11.87
CA PHE A 393 -22.17 7.10 -12.23
C PHE A 393 -23.64 7.34 -12.52
N THR A 394 -24.09 8.58 -12.35
CA THR A 394 -25.47 8.97 -12.71
C THR A 394 -25.51 9.33 -14.20
N ALA A 395 -26.41 8.70 -14.95
CA ALA A 395 -26.56 8.88 -16.38
C ALA A 395 -27.29 10.19 -16.72
N GLU A 396 -26.65 11.35 -16.53
CA GLU A 396 -27.26 12.68 -16.67
C GLU A 396 -27.19 13.27 -18.10
N ILE A 397 -26.38 12.70 -18.98
CA ILE A 397 -26.12 13.21 -20.33
C ILE A 397 -26.89 12.38 -21.36
N PRO A 398 -27.98 12.89 -21.97
CA PRO A 398 -28.74 12.14 -22.96
C PRO A 398 -27.95 11.99 -24.28
N GLY A 399 -28.11 10.86 -24.95
CA GLY A 399 -27.48 10.60 -26.24
C GLY A 399 -26.79 9.24 -26.30
N VAL A 400 -25.90 9.09 -27.28
CA VAL A 400 -25.08 7.87 -27.43
C VAL A 400 -23.64 8.24 -27.08
N LEU A 401 -23.12 7.63 -26.03
CA LEU A 401 -21.77 7.84 -25.53
C LEU A 401 -20.92 6.58 -25.72
N GLU A 402 -19.64 6.79 -25.99
CA GLU A 402 -18.67 5.70 -26.17
C GLU A 402 -18.04 5.34 -24.82
N VAL A 403 -17.94 4.05 -24.55
CA VAL A 403 -17.09 3.53 -23.48
C VAL A 403 -15.97 2.77 -24.16
N GLU A 404 -14.73 3.13 -23.87
CA GLU A 404 -13.55 2.56 -24.52
C GLU A 404 -12.43 2.27 -23.54
N LEU A 405 -11.41 1.58 -24.04
CA LEU A 405 -10.10 1.61 -23.43
C LEU A 405 -9.32 2.81 -24.02
N GLU A 406 -8.95 3.78 -23.18
CA GLU A 406 -8.44 5.09 -23.57
C GLU A 406 -7.14 5.00 -24.39
N GLY A 407 -6.14 4.32 -23.84
CA GLY A 407 -4.79 4.29 -24.42
C GLY A 407 -4.74 3.73 -25.84
N SER A 408 -5.61 2.76 -26.14
CA SER A 408 -5.71 2.06 -27.42
C SER A 408 -6.86 2.56 -28.31
N GLY A 409 -7.75 3.40 -27.79
CA GLY A 409 -8.97 3.86 -28.44
C GLY A 409 -9.91 2.71 -28.82
N ARG A 410 -9.94 1.65 -27.99
CA ARG A 410 -10.70 0.43 -28.28
C ARG A 410 -12.09 0.52 -27.68
N LEU A 411 -13.07 0.74 -28.55
CA LEU A 411 -14.47 0.76 -28.15
C LEU A 411 -14.90 -0.56 -27.48
N LEU A 412 -15.46 -0.44 -26.27
CA LEU A 412 -16.00 -1.54 -25.48
C LEU A 412 -17.51 -1.66 -25.67
N LEU A 413 -18.23 -0.55 -25.52
CA LEU A 413 -19.68 -0.48 -25.72
C LEU A 413 -20.16 0.94 -26.06
N LEU A 414 -21.43 1.04 -26.45
CA LEU A 414 -22.14 2.29 -26.63
C LEU A 414 -23.23 2.40 -25.56
N LEU A 415 -23.23 3.48 -24.77
CA LEU A 415 -24.31 3.80 -23.84
C LEU A 415 -25.34 4.67 -24.56
N GLU A 416 -26.57 4.18 -24.69
CA GLU A 416 -27.71 4.95 -25.18
C GLU A 416 -28.54 5.43 -24.00
N ILE A 417 -28.41 6.70 -23.65
CA ILE A 417 -29.07 7.33 -22.52
C ILE A 417 -30.30 8.11 -23.03
N SER A 418 -31.50 7.71 -22.61
CA SER A 418 -32.77 8.28 -23.11
C SER A 418 -33.86 8.52 -22.07
#